data_AF-A0A4Y6IG41-F1
#
_entry.id   AF-A0A4Y6IG41-F1
#
_cell.length_a   1.000
_cell.length_b   1.000
_cell.length_c   1.000
_cell.angle_alpha   90.00
_cell.angle_beta   90.00
_cell.angle_gamma   90.00
#
_symmetry.space_group_name_H-M   'P 1'
#
loop_
_entity.id
_entity.type
_entity.pdbx_description
1 polymer ?
#
loop_
_entity_poly.entity_id
_entity_poly.type
_entity_poly.pdbx_seq_one_letter_code
_entity_poly.pdbx_strand_id
1 'polypeptide(L)'
;MLNACAAPLLLMSPQGQLMWALFKPLVGLDPNDVGLFEQPLIKDRMQALLGSQYENTMQVLSTATEIQQQGPLFYVIANHSPIPEFAEEAGLVWNADTNQLAIMLVTGGSPQIIAEQLVDKKMAIFGGEQVAGLAPIWPSELMGFAELAAPN
;
A
#
# COMPACT_ATOMS: atom_id res chain seq x y z
N MET A 1 24.34 -7.31 -30.61
CA MET A 1 24.27 -7.05 -29.16
C MET A 1 22.91 -7.49 -28.70
N LEU A 2 22.83 -8.57 -27.93
CA LEU A 2 21.58 -9.01 -27.32
C LEU A 2 21.32 -8.07 -26.13
N ASN A 3 20.53 -7.01 -26.34
CA ASN A 3 19.99 -6.25 -25.22
C ASN A 3 19.11 -7.21 -24.43
N ALA A 4 19.64 -7.72 -23.32
CA ALA A 4 18.83 -8.37 -22.31
C ALA A 4 17.84 -7.33 -21.78
N CYS A 5 16.65 -7.28 -22.36
CA CYS A 5 15.47 -6.80 -21.66
C CYS A 5 15.23 -7.80 -20.53
N ALA A 6 16.01 -7.68 -19.45
CA ALA A 6 15.67 -8.30 -18.18
C ALA A 6 14.31 -7.71 -17.83
N ALA A 7 13.26 -8.51 -18.04
CA ALA A 7 11.90 -8.10 -17.70
C ALA A 7 11.92 -7.65 -16.23
N PRO A 8 11.45 -6.44 -15.90
CA PRO A 8 11.41 -5.95 -14.52
C PRO A 8 10.82 -6.98 -13.54
N LEU A 9 9.92 -7.84 -14.02
CA LEU A 9 9.36 -8.99 -13.33
C LEU A 9 10.41 -9.92 -12.70
N LEU A 10 11.53 -10.21 -13.37
CA LEU A 10 12.55 -11.14 -12.87
C LEU A 10 13.32 -10.61 -11.65
N LEU A 11 13.24 -9.30 -11.39
CA LEU A 11 13.87 -8.66 -10.23
C LEU A 11 12.91 -8.57 -9.03
N MET A 12 11.61 -8.80 -9.24
CA MET A 12 10.60 -8.80 -8.20
C MET A 12 10.59 -10.12 -7.42
N SER A 13 10.18 -10.07 -6.15
CA SER A 13 9.91 -11.29 -5.38
C SER A 13 8.75 -12.09 -6.02
N PRO A 14 8.68 -13.42 -5.87
CA PRO A 14 7.56 -14.21 -6.40
C PRO A 14 6.18 -13.70 -5.95
N GLN A 15 6.06 -13.29 -4.69
CA GLN A 15 4.84 -12.68 -4.16
C GLN A 15 4.57 -11.31 -4.80
N GLY A 16 5.61 -10.49 -5.01
CA GLY A 16 5.49 -9.22 -5.72
C GLY A 16 5.03 -9.41 -7.17
N GLN A 17 5.52 -10.44 -7.87
CA GLN A 17 5.07 -10.76 -9.24
C GLN A 17 3.58 -11.14 -9.28
N LEU A 18 3.10 -11.91 -8.29
CA LEU A 18 1.68 -12.26 -8.18
C LEU A 18 0.82 -11.03 -7.91
N MET A 19 1.25 -10.18 -6.95
CA MET A 19 0.61 -8.90 -6.67
C MET A 19 0.56 -8.01 -7.91
N TRP A 20 1.66 -7.91 -8.66
CA TRP A 20 1.72 -7.13 -9.88
C TRP A 20 0.76 -7.65 -10.94
N ALA A 21 0.73 -8.97 -11.16
CA ALA A 21 -0.17 -9.61 -12.11
C ALA A 21 -1.65 -9.40 -11.75
N LEU A 22 -1.96 -9.27 -10.46
CA LEU A 22 -3.28 -8.92 -9.96
C LEU A 22 -3.61 -7.45 -10.18
N PHE A 23 -2.72 -6.52 -9.80
CA PHE A 23 -2.99 -5.09 -9.84
C PHE A 23 -2.95 -4.50 -11.24
N LYS A 24 -1.97 -4.90 -12.07
CA LYS A 24 -1.72 -4.28 -13.37
C LYS A 24 -2.95 -4.23 -14.30
N PRO A 25 -3.77 -5.29 -14.45
CA PRO A 25 -4.96 -5.24 -15.29
C PRO A 25 -6.10 -4.41 -14.69
N LEU A 26 -6.04 -4.04 -13.41
CA LEU A 26 -7.13 -3.36 -12.70
C LEU A 26 -6.96 -1.83 -12.66
N VAL A 27 -5.83 -1.30 -13.12
CA VAL A 27 -5.56 0.15 -13.13
C VAL A 27 -6.60 0.87 -14.00
N GLY A 28 -7.20 1.93 -13.44
CA GLY A 28 -8.27 2.72 -14.04
C GLY A 28 -9.68 2.18 -13.78
N LEU A 29 -9.82 1.12 -12.99
CA LEU A 29 -11.11 0.53 -12.60
C LEU A 29 -11.47 0.88 -11.15
N ASP A 30 -12.76 0.84 -10.84
CA ASP A 30 -13.25 0.97 -9.47
C ASP A 30 -12.87 -0.30 -8.65
N PRO A 31 -12.18 -0.15 -7.50
CA PRO A 31 -11.73 -1.28 -6.70
C PRO A 31 -12.88 -2.14 -6.14
N ASN A 32 -14.08 -1.59 -5.99
CA ASN A 32 -15.25 -2.32 -5.51
C ASN A 32 -15.87 -3.16 -6.62
N ASP A 33 -15.98 -2.61 -7.83
CA ASP A 33 -16.53 -3.32 -9.00
C ASP A 33 -15.69 -4.54 -9.37
N VAL A 34 -14.37 -4.45 -9.20
CA VAL A 34 -13.43 -5.55 -9.50
C VAL A 34 -13.12 -6.42 -8.28
N GLY A 35 -13.71 -6.12 -7.12
CA GLY A 35 -13.52 -6.84 -5.88
C GLY A 35 -12.05 -6.90 -5.44
N LEU A 36 -11.29 -5.80 -5.62
CA LEU A 36 -9.87 -5.72 -5.28
C LEU A 36 -9.61 -6.15 -3.83
N PHE A 37 -10.42 -5.63 -2.91
CA PHE A 37 -10.26 -5.89 -1.47
C PHE A 37 -10.71 -7.29 -1.04
N GLU A 38 -11.48 -7.99 -1.89
CA GLU A 38 -11.90 -9.37 -1.65
C GLU A 38 -10.91 -10.39 -2.22
N GLN A 39 -9.91 -9.94 -2.98
CA GLN A 39 -8.84 -10.80 -3.44
C GLN A 39 -8.10 -11.37 -2.22
N PRO A 40 -8.01 -12.70 -2.05
CA PRO A 40 -7.43 -13.31 -0.85
C PRO A 40 -6.05 -12.77 -0.50
N LEU A 41 -5.20 -12.58 -1.51
CA LEU A 41 -3.85 -12.04 -1.33
C LEU A 41 -3.83 -10.61 -0.75
N ILE A 42 -4.81 -9.77 -1.09
CA ILE A 42 -4.94 -8.41 -0.58
C ILE A 42 -5.58 -8.43 0.80
N LYS A 43 -6.71 -9.15 0.92
CA LYS A 43 -7.49 -9.30 2.14
C LYS A 43 -6.65 -9.80 3.30
N ASP A 44 -5.92 -10.90 3.11
CA ASP A 44 -5.12 -11.53 4.15
C ASP A 44 -4.01 -10.58 4.64
N ARG A 45 -3.37 -9.84 3.72
CA ARG A 45 -2.34 -8.86 4.05
C ARG A 45 -2.90 -7.66 4.80
N MET A 46 -4.04 -7.13 4.35
CA MET A 46 -4.71 -6.02 5.04
C MET A 46 -5.18 -6.43 6.43
N GLN A 47 -5.73 -7.64 6.61
CA GLN A 47 -6.12 -8.14 7.93
C GLN A 47 -4.92 -8.28 8.87
N ALA A 48 -3.81 -8.83 8.37
CA ALA A 48 -2.58 -8.95 9.14
C ALA A 48 -1.99 -7.57 9.51
N LEU A 49 -2.07 -6.60 8.60
CA LEU A 49 -1.53 -5.25 8.78
C LEU A 49 -2.37 -4.41 9.76
N LEU A 50 -3.70 -4.47 9.64
CA LEU A 50 -4.62 -3.58 10.36
C LEU A 50 -5.13 -4.17 11.69
N GLY A 51 -5.17 -5.51 11.81
CA GLY A 51 -5.70 -6.19 12.99
C GLY A 51 -7.11 -5.72 13.33
N SER A 52 -7.29 -5.18 14.54
CA SER A 52 -8.59 -4.68 15.02
C SER A 52 -9.13 -3.46 14.24
N GLN A 53 -8.27 -2.76 13.49
CA GLN A 53 -8.69 -1.60 12.69
C GLN A 53 -9.18 -1.97 11.28
N TYR A 54 -9.15 -3.28 10.93
CA TYR A 54 -9.49 -3.76 9.60
C TYR A 54 -10.88 -3.31 9.15
N GLU A 55 -11.92 -3.61 9.93
CA GLU A 55 -13.30 -3.33 9.53
C GLU A 55 -13.58 -1.84 9.32
N ASN A 56 -13.07 -0.98 10.22
CA ASN A 56 -13.26 0.47 10.11
C ASN A 56 -12.49 1.05 8.92
N THR A 57 -11.25 0.60 8.71
CA THR A 57 -10.44 1.02 7.56
C THR A 57 -11.09 0.63 6.25
N MET A 58 -11.68 -0.57 6.17
CA MET A 58 -12.37 -1.04 4.98
C MET A 58 -13.63 -0.24 4.67
N GLN A 59 -14.36 0.22 5.68
CA GLN A 59 -15.52 1.09 5.46
C GLN A 59 -15.13 2.40 4.78
N VAL A 60 -13.94 2.94 5.08
CA VAL A 60 -13.42 4.13 4.40
C VAL A 60 -12.88 3.76 3.01
N LEU A 61 -11.97 2.78 2.92
CA LEU A 61 -11.35 2.40 1.64
C LEU A 61 -12.37 1.90 0.59
N SER A 62 -13.50 1.34 1.01
CA SER A 62 -14.59 0.94 0.09
C SER A 62 -15.26 2.11 -0.64
N THR A 63 -14.99 3.36 -0.25
CA THR A 63 -15.48 4.53 -1.00
C THR A 63 -14.51 4.99 -2.09
N ALA A 64 -13.33 4.37 -2.20
CA ALA A 64 -12.39 4.66 -3.28
C ALA A 64 -13.00 4.25 -4.62
N THR A 65 -12.83 5.09 -5.63
CA THR A 65 -13.49 4.92 -6.94
C THR A 65 -12.55 4.50 -8.05
N GLU A 66 -11.23 4.50 -7.81
CA GLU A 66 -10.25 4.22 -8.85
C GLU A 66 -8.96 3.61 -8.29
N ILE A 67 -8.50 2.57 -8.97
CA ILE A 67 -7.16 2.00 -8.80
C ILE A 67 -6.20 2.77 -9.71
N GLN A 68 -5.21 3.41 -9.10
CA GLN A 68 -4.26 4.26 -9.80
C GLN A 68 -2.86 3.65 -9.81
N GLN A 69 -2.00 4.15 -10.70
CA GLN A 69 -0.60 3.76 -10.78
C GLN A 69 0.32 4.97 -10.99
N GLN A 70 1.33 5.11 -10.12
CA GLN A 70 2.41 6.10 -10.26
C GLN A 70 3.77 5.40 -10.15
N GLY A 71 4.45 5.20 -11.28
CA GLY A 71 5.70 4.44 -11.32
C GLY A 71 5.50 3.01 -10.79
N PRO A 72 6.24 2.58 -9.75
CA PRO A 72 6.07 1.26 -9.14
C PRO A 72 4.91 1.19 -8.13
N LEU A 73 4.24 2.31 -7.84
CA LEU A 73 3.17 2.37 -6.84
C LEU A 73 1.83 2.07 -7.49
N PHE A 74 1.10 1.12 -6.91
CA PHE A 74 -0.32 0.89 -7.17
C PHE A 74 -1.09 1.34 -5.94
N TYR A 75 -2.11 2.16 -6.12
CA TYR A 75 -2.78 2.77 -4.97
C TYR A 75 -4.25 3.05 -5.24
N VAL A 76 -4.99 3.24 -4.15
CA VAL A 76 -6.37 3.70 -4.14
C VAL A 76 -6.48 4.81 -3.10
N ILE A 77 -7.34 5.78 -3.37
CA ILE A 77 -7.61 6.89 -2.44
C ILE A 77 -9.12 7.00 -2.26
N ALA A 78 -9.54 6.97 -1.01
CA ALA A 78 -10.88 7.28 -0.54
C ALA A 78 -10.87 8.70 0.00
N ASN A 79 -11.46 9.64 -0.75
CA ASN A 79 -11.54 11.07 -0.37
C ASN A 79 -12.76 11.40 0.48
N HIS A 80 -13.52 10.39 0.90
CA HIS A 80 -14.72 10.57 1.70
C HIS A 80 -14.92 9.36 2.61
N SER A 81 -15.39 9.62 3.83
CA SER A 81 -15.67 8.58 4.81
C SER A 81 -17.13 8.61 5.28
N PRO A 82 -17.78 7.43 5.33
CA PRO A 82 -19.05 7.26 6.02
C PRO A 82 -18.93 7.41 7.55
N ILE A 83 -17.71 7.31 8.11
CA ILE A 83 -17.40 7.46 9.53
C ILE A 83 -16.28 8.51 9.71
N PRO A 84 -16.61 9.82 9.66
CA PRO A 84 -15.61 10.90 9.75
C PRO A 84 -14.82 10.91 11.07
N GLU A 85 -15.40 10.34 12.13
CA GLU A 85 -14.77 10.19 13.45
C GLU A 85 -13.55 9.26 13.42
N PHE A 86 -13.51 8.33 12.45
CA PHE A 86 -12.42 7.36 12.30
C PHE A 86 -11.34 7.90 11.36
N ALA A 87 -11.73 8.28 10.15
CA ALA A 87 -10.89 8.98 9.17
C ALA A 87 -11.78 9.73 8.20
N GLU A 88 -11.34 10.86 7.68
CA GLU A 88 -11.99 11.64 6.62
C GLU A 88 -11.54 11.14 5.24
N GLU A 89 -10.25 10.78 5.13
CA GLU A 89 -9.62 10.25 3.93
C GLU A 89 -8.80 9.00 4.27
N ALA A 90 -8.68 8.08 3.31
CA ALA A 90 -7.81 6.92 3.42
C ALA A 90 -7.09 6.64 2.11
N GLY A 91 -5.82 6.25 2.19
CA GLY A 91 -5.03 5.80 1.05
C GLY A 91 -4.46 4.42 1.31
N LEU A 92 -4.58 3.51 0.34
CA LEU A 92 -3.82 2.25 0.33
C LEU A 92 -2.81 2.33 -0.81
N VAL A 93 -1.56 1.98 -0.51
CA VAL A 93 -0.47 1.92 -1.49
C VAL A 93 0.25 0.58 -1.38
N TRP A 94 0.52 -0.02 -2.54
CA TRP A 94 1.43 -1.13 -2.69
C TRP A 94 2.58 -0.74 -3.63
N ASN A 95 3.82 -0.96 -3.18
CA ASN A 95 5.02 -0.70 -3.98
C ASN A 95 5.52 -2.00 -4.62
N ALA A 96 5.53 -2.05 -5.96
CA ALA A 96 5.95 -3.22 -6.71
C ALA A 96 7.45 -3.56 -6.56
N ASP A 97 8.31 -2.58 -6.31
CA ASP A 97 9.76 -2.79 -6.18
C ASP A 97 10.11 -3.45 -4.84
N THR A 98 9.46 -2.99 -3.76
CA THR A 98 9.74 -3.46 -2.39
C THR A 98 8.74 -4.52 -1.90
N ASN A 99 7.65 -4.71 -2.64
CA ASN A 99 6.48 -5.48 -2.26
C ASN A 99 5.82 -5.00 -0.95
N GLN A 100 6.06 -3.77 -0.50
CA GLN A 100 5.48 -3.23 0.72
C GLN A 100 4.04 -2.78 0.50
N LEU A 101 3.14 -3.15 1.42
CA LEU A 101 1.81 -2.55 1.53
C LEU A 101 1.80 -1.53 2.68
N ALA A 102 1.16 -0.39 2.45
CA ALA A 102 0.93 0.63 3.48
C ALA A 102 -0.44 1.28 3.33
N ILE A 103 -0.96 1.77 4.44
CA ILE A 103 -2.23 2.45 4.56
C ILE A 103 -2.02 3.77 5.30
N MET A 104 -2.64 4.82 4.81
CA MET A 104 -2.73 6.12 5.44
C MET A 104 -4.18 6.40 5.79
N LEU A 105 -4.45 6.81 7.02
CA LEU A 105 -5.74 7.28 7.49
C LEU A 105 -5.58 8.74 7.91
N VAL A 106 -6.41 9.65 7.41
CA VAL A 106 -6.34 11.07 7.74
C VAL A 106 -7.56 11.46 8.53
N THR A 107 -7.39 12.00 9.74
CA THR A 107 -8.49 12.42 10.62
C THR A 107 -8.24 13.84 11.10
N GLY A 108 -9.12 14.80 10.76
CA GLY A 108 -8.93 16.21 11.12
C GLY A 108 -7.59 16.78 10.64
N GLY A 109 -7.14 16.36 9.45
CA GLY A 109 -5.85 16.75 8.87
C GLY A 109 -4.60 16.11 9.49
N SER A 110 -4.76 15.17 10.43
CA SER A 110 -3.65 14.42 11.03
C SER A 110 -3.54 13.03 10.40
N PRO A 111 -2.45 12.70 9.68
CA PRO A 111 -2.28 11.40 9.05
C PRO A 111 -1.66 10.38 10.00
N GLN A 112 -2.27 9.20 10.03
CA GLN A 112 -1.75 7.99 10.67
C GLN A 112 -1.32 7.00 9.59
N ILE A 113 -0.05 6.58 9.63
CA ILE A 113 0.51 5.61 8.68
C ILE A 113 0.63 4.24 9.35
N ILE A 114 0.11 3.21 8.67
CA ILE A 114 0.23 1.81 9.06
C ILE A 114 0.88 1.08 7.88
N ALA A 115 2.11 0.63 8.05
CA ALA A 115 2.89 0.01 6.97
C ALA A 115 3.44 -1.35 7.38
N GLU A 116 3.53 -2.26 6.42
CA GLU A 116 4.25 -3.51 6.63
C GLU A 116 5.71 -3.24 6.95
N GLN A 117 6.23 -3.95 7.95
CA GLN A 117 7.63 -3.85 8.33
C GLN A 117 8.49 -4.56 7.29
N LEU A 118 9.27 -3.79 6.54
CA LEU A 118 10.35 -4.34 5.72
C LEU A 118 11.63 -4.40 6.52
N VAL A 119 12.16 -5.61 6.68
CA VAL A 119 13.54 -5.81 7.13
C VAL A 119 14.42 -5.75 5.90
N ASP A 120 15.39 -4.83 5.86
CA ASP A 120 16.43 -4.89 4.84
C ASP A 120 17.11 -6.27 4.96
N LYS A 121 17.00 -7.08 3.90
CA LYS A 121 17.58 -8.44 3.88
C LYS A 121 19.08 -8.40 4.17
N LYS A 122 19.80 -7.30 3.90
CA LYS A 122 21.21 -7.14 4.31
C LYS A 122 21.37 -6.99 5.82
N MET A 123 20.44 -6.35 6.52
CA MET A 123 20.50 -6.18 7.98
C MET A 123 20.12 -7.46 8.74
N ALA A 124 19.21 -8.26 8.18
CA ALA A 124 18.82 -9.57 8.74
C ALA A 124 19.99 -10.56 8.83
N ILE A 125 20.98 -10.46 7.95
CA ILE A 125 22.15 -11.36 7.91
C ILE A 125 23.27 -10.96 8.89
N PHE A 126 23.27 -9.71 9.39
CA PHE A 126 24.35 -9.18 10.24
C PHE A 126 23.97 -9.01 11.72
N GLY A 127 22.83 -9.54 12.18
CA GLY A 127 22.50 -9.60 13.61
C GLY A 127 22.39 -8.25 14.32
N GLY A 128 22.16 -7.16 13.58
CA GLY A 128 21.99 -5.82 14.14
C GLY A 128 20.57 -5.61 14.68
N GLU A 129 20.45 -5.40 15.99
CA GLU A 129 19.21 -4.98 16.63
C GLU A 129 18.92 -3.49 16.32
N GLN A 130 17.63 -3.19 16.11
CA GLN A 130 17.02 -1.96 15.58
C GLN A 130 17.01 -1.83 14.05
N VAL A 131 16.11 -2.59 13.42
CA VAL A 131 15.61 -2.26 12.08
C VAL A 131 14.45 -1.28 12.24
N ALA A 132 14.72 0.01 12.08
CA ALA A 132 13.67 0.94 11.68
C ALA A 132 13.16 0.46 10.32
N GLY A 133 11.89 0.01 10.25
CA GLY A 133 11.30 -0.45 9.00
C GLY A 133 11.45 0.60 7.91
N LEU A 134 11.67 0.17 6.66
CA LEU A 134 11.74 1.10 5.54
C LEU A 134 10.42 1.88 5.47
N ALA A 135 10.51 3.21 5.52
CA ALA A 135 9.35 4.08 5.39
C ALA A 135 8.69 3.84 4.01
N PRO A 136 7.34 3.76 3.96
CA PRO A 136 6.64 3.59 2.70
C PRO A 136 6.85 4.78 1.77
N ILE A 137 6.88 4.49 0.47
CA ILE A 137 6.93 5.52 -0.59
C ILE A 137 5.49 5.80 -1.04
N TRP A 138 5.11 7.08 -1.04
CA TRP A 138 3.76 7.53 -1.34
C TRP A 138 3.62 8.12 -2.75
N PRO A 139 2.43 8.01 -3.38
CA PRO A 139 2.14 8.74 -4.61
C PRO A 139 2.08 10.24 -4.32
N SER A 140 2.27 11.04 -5.37
CA SER A 140 2.36 12.50 -5.27
C SER A 140 1.13 13.13 -4.61
N GLU A 141 -0.05 12.57 -4.85
CA GLU A 141 -1.33 12.95 -4.23
C GLU A 141 -1.33 12.82 -2.70
N LEU A 142 -0.61 11.84 -2.14
CA LEU A 142 -0.56 11.58 -0.69
C LEU A 142 0.70 12.14 -0.02
N MET A 143 1.67 12.67 -0.77
CA MET A 143 2.93 13.15 -0.20
C MET A 143 2.73 14.27 0.82
N GLY A 144 1.82 15.22 0.54
CA GLY A 144 1.56 16.33 1.46
C GLY A 144 1.07 15.86 2.83
N PHE A 145 0.27 14.80 2.87
CA PHE A 145 -0.13 14.16 4.12
C PHE A 145 1.01 13.32 4.72
N ALA A 146 1.76 12.58 3.89
CA ALA A 146 2.88 11.78 4.37
C ALA A 146 3.94 12.62 5.12
N GLU A 147 4.17 13.86 4.69
CA GLU A 147 5.10 14.80 5.35
C GLU A 147 4.60 15.30 6.72
N LEU A 148 3.28 15.29 6.93
CA LEU A 148 2.66 15.69 8.19
C LEU A 148 2.57 14.54 9.19
N ALA A 149 2.76 13.30 8.74
CA ALA A 149 2.74 12.13 9.60
C ALA A 149 3.98 12.20 10.51
N ALA A 150 3.78 12.09 11.82
CA ALA A 150 4.88 12.10 12.76
C ALA A 150 5.88 10.96 12.42
N PRO A 151 7.20 11.20 12.52
CA PRO A 151 8.16 10.12 12.41
C PRO A 151 7.93 9.14 13.57
N ASN A 152 7.79 7.84 13.24
CA ASN A 152 7.77 6.75 14.23
C ASN A 152 9.07 6.69 15.03
#